data_AF-A0AAJ0B3F0-F1
#
_entry.id   AF-A0AAJ0B3F0-F1
#
_cell.length_a   1.000
_cell.length_b   1.000
_cell.length_c   1.000
_cell.angle_alpha   90.00
_cell.angle_beta   90.00
_cell.angle_gamma   90.00
#
_symmetry.space_group_name_H-M   'P 1'
#
loop_
_entity.id
_entity.type
_entity.pdbx_description
1 polymer ?
#
loop_
_entity_poly.entity_id
_entity_poly.type
_entity_poly.pdbx_seq_one_letter_code
_entity_poly.pdbx_strand_id
1 'polypeptide(L)'
;MANLLAGLVRMRLPLLAFCLTLAIIYVNYHRPLSIPPGMASENESPERPESAKPPNLRPAPIPEQPPPPAQEEVDTPPPPECVRFETLQQQKPGPPSAGKRQFPYLRPHPSCRSFNLPSLEALIARMKTVIKDPDLFRLFENSYPNTLDTMIKWRGYATYTNPETMERTQTDEELTYVITGDIDAMWLRDSASQVYSYLPLLEASDSSDSLASLWRGLINAHARYITISPYCHSFQPPEESGISPTHNGAYSQNHPDPPYNPQKVFDCKWELDSLASLLQVSAAYYERTGDAAFFGKYRWIDAVQAAVDAAGAMRLGTYDASGKVQKSAWTFTGWTNRGSETLTNDGLGNPSKENGMVRTAFRPSDDACIYQFLVPANMMFASYLERASFIMERLSDPRAGNLTGAMRDFAAGIRRGVDKDAVVRHREFGDIFAYEVDGFGGANLMDDANIPSLLAMPLYNYSVKKEETEIYRNTRRFVLSESNPYYAKGPVLSAVGGPHLGPGKGWPMAAIVAAMTALEPISGVEDVDKAVEEQLRMVLDSTAGTGIMHESVNAWNEQDWTRSWFGWANGLFGELVLRMEKHEGGRKLLQKSYQ
;
A
#
# COMPACT_ATOMS: atom_id res chain seq x y z
N MET A 1 -3.60 -63.20 -0.63
CA MET A 1 -3.24 -61.98 0.14
C MET A 1 -1.99 -62.13 1.02
N ALA A 2 -1.56 -63.33 1.45
CA ALA A 2 -0.34 -63.47 2.26
C ALA A 2 0.99 -63.35 1.46
N ASN A 3 1.00 -63.58 0.14
CA ASN A 3 2.23 -63.48 -0.67
C ASN A 3 2.49 -62.07 -1.25
N LEU A 4 1.58 -61.11 -1.11
CA LEU A 4 1.80 -59.72 -1.54
C LEU A 4 2.45 -58.85 -0.43
N LEU A 5 2.31 -59.25 0.83
CA LEU A 5 2.89 -58.55 1.98
C LEU A 5 4.37 -58.91 2.23
N ALA A 6 4.84 -60.06 1.76
CA ALA A 6 6.25 -60.47 1.87
C ALA A 6 7.18 -59.71 0.89
N GLY A 7 6.66 -59.19 -0.23
CA GLY A 7 7.43 -58.41 -1.20
C GLY A 7 7.70 -56.96 -0.76
N LEU A 8 6.76 -56.35 -0.03
CA LEU A 8 6.87 -54.96 0.44
C LEU A 8 7.85 -54.77 1.62
N VAL A 9 8.17 -55.84 2.35
CA VAL A 9 9.16 -55.80 3.45
C VAL A 9 10.60 -55.98 2.93
N ARG A 10 10.81 -56.54 1.74
CA ARG A 10 12.16 -56.74 1.15
C ARG A 10 12.72 -55.53 0.40
N MET A 11 11.93 -54.49 0.11
CA MET A 11 12.41 -53.27 -0.55
C MET A 11 12.76 -52.11 0.39
N ARG A 12 12.51 -52.22 1.71
CA ARG A 12 12.73 -51.11 2.66
C ARG A 12 14.06 -51.13 3.41
N LEU A 13 14.85 -52.20 3.36
CA LEU A 13 16.18 -52.23 3.98
C LEU A 13 17.31 -51.53 3.18
N PRO A 14 17.39 -51.61 1.85
CA PRO A 14 18.50 -50.96 1.12
C PRO A 14 18.34 -49.44 1.01
N LEU A 15 17.11 -48.90 1.06
CA LEU A 15 16.87 -47.45 1.04
C LEU A 15 17.28 -46.76 2.34
N LEU A 16 17.08 -47.41 3.49
CA LEU A 16 17.51 -46.86 4.79
C LEU A 16 19.04 -46.83 4.93
N ALA A 17 19.73 -47.82 4.37
CA ALA A 17 21.20 -47.86 4.36
C ALA A 17 21.79 -46.75 3.46
N PHE A 18 21.13 -46.39 2.37
CA PHE A 18 21.58 -45.32 1.48
C PHE A 18 21.42 -43.93 2.13
N CYS A 19 20.32 -43.70 2.85
CA CYS A 19 20.10 -42.45 3.60
C CYS A 19 21.07 -42.29 4.79
N LEU A 20 21.43 -43.37 5.50
CA LEU A 20 22.39 -43.29 6.60
C LEU A 20 23.82 -42.96 6.11
N THR A 21 24.19 -43.45 4.92
CA THR A 21 25.52 -43.21 4.34
C THR A 21 25.68 -41.74 3.89
N LEU A 22 24.63 -41.12 3.36
CA LEU A 22 24.62 -39.70 3.01
C LEU A 22 24.67 -38.77 4.23
N ALA A 23 24.02 -39.14 5.33
CA ALA A 23 24.08 -38.37 6.59
C ALA A 23 25.49 -38.40 7.23
N ILE A 24 26.22 -39.51 7.12
CA ILE A 24 27.60 -39.63 7.64
C ILE A 24 28.61 -38.82 6.79
N ILE A 25 28.36 -38.66 5.48
CA ILE A 25 29.21 -37.82 4.61
C ILE A 25 28.94 -36.32 4.88
N TYR A 26 27.69 -35.93 5.11
CA TYR A 26 27.32 -34.54 5.38
C TYR A 26 27.85 -34.02 6.73
N VAL A 27 27.90 -34.87 7.77
CA VAL A 27 28.41 -34.49 9.10
C VAL A 27 29.94 -34.39 9.15
N ASN A 28 30.67 -35.05 8.23
CA ASN A 28 32.14 -35.01 8.20
C ASN A 28 32.72 -33.83 7.41
N TYR A 29 31.93 -33.12 6.58
CA TYR A 29 32.41 -32.00 5.76
C TYR A 29 32.21 -30.61 6.37
N HIS A 30 31.50 -30.49 7.50
CA HIS A 30 31.29 -29.22 8.19
C HIS A 30 31.71 -29.31 9.67
N ARG A 31 33.03 -29.23 9.92
CA ARG A 31 33.57 -28.80 11.21
C ARG A 31 34.30 -27.47 11.04
N PRO A 32 34.03 -26.46 11.89
CA PRO A 32 34.77 -25.20 11.89
C PRO A 32 36.16 -25.40 12.51
N LEU A 33 37.17 -24.77 11.89
CA LEU A 33 38.54 -24.71 12.38
C LEU A 33 38.65 -23.67 13.51
N SER A 34 39.01 -24.13 14.70
CA SER A 34 39.36 -23.31 15.87
C SER A 34 40.88 -23.04 15.85
N ILE A 35 41.27 -21.77 16.01
CA ILE A 35 42.67 -21.33 16.18
C ILE A 35 42.96 -21.17 17.69
N PRO A 36 44.04 -21.74 18.24
CA PRO A 36 44.43 -21.54 19.65
C PRO A 36 45.43 -20.37 19.82
N PRO A 37 45.53 -19.77 21.03
CA PRO A 37 46.49 -18.71 21.33
C PRO A 37 47.81 -19.26 21.92
N GLY A 38 48.92 -18.56 21.69
CA GLY A 38 50.23 -18.85 22.30
C GLY A 38 51.19 -17.66 22.25
N MET A 39 51.70 -17.27 23.42
CA MET A 39 52.64 -16.16 23.72
C MET A 39 54.13 -16.59 23.69
N ALA A 40 55.00 -15.55 23.71
CA ALA A 40 56.41 -15.46 24.19
C ALA A 40 57.51 -15.79 23.15
N SER A 41 58.68 -15.12 23.07
CA SER A 41 59.42 -14.23 23.99
C SER A 41 60.48 -13.35 23.27
N GLU A 42 60.76 -12.19 23.87
CA GLU A 42 62.03 -11.42 24.06
C GLU A 42 63.25 -11.60 23.13
N ASN A 43 63.86 -10.47 22.74
CA ASN A 43 65.30 -10.21 23.02
C ASN A 43 65.70 -8.71 22.89
N GLU A 44 66.18 -8.20 24.02
CA GLU A 44 67.21 -7.21 24.37
C GLU A 44 67.70 -6.05 23.44
N SER A 45 67.90 -4.92 24.14
CA SER A 45 68.55 -3.62 23.83
C SER A 45 70.08 -3.70 23.61
N PRO A 46 70.81 -2.59 23.31
CA PRO A 46 71.23 -1.65 24.37
C PRO A 46 71.37 -0.15 24.00
N GLU A 47 71.52 0.64 25.06
CA GLU A 47 71.67 2.10 25.24
C GLU A 47 72.91 2.77 24.58
N ARG A 48 72.89 4.13 24.43
CA ARG A 48 73.80 5.10 25.11
C ARG A 48 73.66 6.59 24.63
N PRO A 49 74.22 7.61 25.34
CA PRO A 49 73.45 8.79 25.80
C PRO A 49 74.08 10.19 25.52
N GLU A 50 73.54 11.22 26.20
CA GLU A 50 74.09 12.57 26.50
C GLU A 50 74.16 13.60 25.33
N SER A 51 73.77 14.87 25.50
CA SER A 51 74.37 15.85 26.43
C SER A 51 73.54 17.14 26.56
N ALA A 52 73.77 17.86 27.66
CA ALA A 52 73.09 19.05 28.13
C ALA A 52 73.87 20.37 27.88
N LYS A 53 73.16 21.52 28.02
CA LYS A 53 73.53 22.84 28.63
C LYS A 53 73.28 24.10 27.75
N PRO A 54 73.17 25.33 28.33
CA PRO A 54 72.36 25.79 29.47
C PRO A 54 71.79 27.24 29.22
N PRO A 55 71.59 28.17 30.19
CA PRO A 55 70.34 28.93 30.32
C PRO A 55 70.48 30.44 30.01
N ASN A 56 69.37 31.19 30.01
CA ASN A 56 69.43 32.62 30.27
C ASN A 56 68.23 33.14 31.09
N LEU A 57 68.55 34.09 31.95
CA LEU A 57 67.82 34.54 33.13
C LEU A 57 66.73 35.60 32.84
N ARG A 58 65.56 35.38 33.46
CA ARG A 58 64.56 36.27 34.13
C ARG A 58 64.52 37.78 33.78
N PRO A 59 63.31 38.38 33.71
CA PRO A 59 62.63 38.88 34.93
C PRO A 59 61.10 38.60 35.00
N ALA A 60 60.55 38.65 36.21
CA ALA A 60 59.11 38.56 36.53
C ALA A 60 58.54 39.95 36.89
N PRO A 61 57.24 40.11 37.20
CA PRO A 61 56.05 39.96 36.36
C PRO A 61 55.23 41.28 36.30
N ILE A 62 54.31 41.41 35.35
CA ILE A 62 53.24 42.44 35.33
C ILE A 62 51.89 41.70 35.43
N PRO A 63 50.95 42.11 36.31
CA PRO A 63 49.68 41.41 36.48
C PRO A 63 48.69 41.81 35.38
N GLU A 64 48.33 40.87 34.50
CA GLU A 64 47.24 41.03 33.54
C GLU A 64 45.94 40.40 34.03
N GLN A 65 44.84 41.01 33.60
CA GLN A 65 43.46 40.87 34.06
C GLN A 65 42.90 39.44 33.94
N PRO A 66 41.89 39.05 34.76
CA PRO A 66 41.25 37.75 34.62
C PRO A 66 40.59 37.62 33.25
N PRO A 67 40.66 36.44 32.60
CA PRO A 67 39.98 36.22 31.33
C PRO A 67 38.46 36.35 31.52
N PRO A 68 37.72 36.79 30.49
CA PRO A 68 36.27 36.75 30.53
C PRO A 68 35.80 35.30 30.76
N PRO A 69 34.68 35.09 31.46
CA PRO A 69 34.17 33.75 31.71
C PRO A 69 34.02 33.01 30.38
N ALA A 70 34.55 31.79 30.34
CA ALA A 70 34.37 30.88 29.22
C ALA A 70 32.88 30.85 28.88
N GLN A 71 32.55 31.12 27.62
CA GLN A 71 31.22 30.81 27.11
C GLN A 71 31.04 29.31 27.34
N GLU A 72 30.08 28.95 28.21
CA GLU A 72 29.63 27.58 28.30
C GLU A 72 29.25 27.16 26.88
N GLU A 73 30.04 26.25 26.30
CA GLU A 73 29.60 25.49 25.14
C GLU A 73 28.28 24.85 25.58
N VAL A 74 27.18 25.40 25.08
CA VAL A 74 25.88 24.77 25.21
C VAL A 74 26.03 23.45 24.47
N ASP A 75 26.26 22.39 25.23
CA ASP A 75 26.35 21.01 24.76
C ASP A 75 25.01 20.72 24.08
N THR A 76 24.96 20.96 22.76
CA THR A 76 23.79 20.64 21.97
C THR A 76 23.64 19.14 22.06
N PRO A 77 22.51 18.62 22.58
CA PRO A 77 22.31 17.18 22.67
C PRO A 77 22.58 16.56 21.29
N PRO A 78 23.22 15.38 21.24
CA PRO A 78 23.55 14.75 19.97
C PRO A 78 22.29 14.65 19.10
N PRO A 79 22.42 14.85 17.78
CA PRO A 79 21.28 14.77 16.88
C PRO A 79 20.58 13.43 17.10
N PRO A 80 19.24 13.41 17.16
CA PRO A 80 18.49 12.21 17.48
C PRO A 80 18.79 11.12 16.44
N GLU A 81 19.06 9.91 16.93
CA GLU A 81 19.29 8.74 16.08
C GLU A 81 18.00 8.41 15.33
N CYS A 82 18.04 8.46 13.99
CA CYS A 82 16.91 8.09 13.15
C CYS A 82 16.79 6.56 13.09
N VAL A 83 15.95 6.01 13.96
CA VAL A 83 15.65 4.58 14.00
C VAL A 83 14.57 4.20 12.97
N ARG A 84 14.55 2.92 12.59
CA ARG A 84 13.46 2.35 11.79
C ARG A 84 12.12 2.43 12.53
N PHE A 85 11.03 2.53 11.78
CA PHE A 85 9.69 2.69 12.36
C PHE A 85 9.30 1.50 13.25
N GLU A 86 9.66 0.28 12.88
CA GLU A 86 9.38 -0.91 13.67
C GLU A 86 10.13 -0.88 15.02
N THR A 87 11.37 -0.39 15.02
CA THR A 87 12.14 -0.16 16.25
C THR A 87 11.50 0.91 17.12
N LEU A 88 11.05 2.02 16.52
CA LEU A 88 10.34 3.09 17.23
C LEU A 88 9.06 2.56 17.91
N GLN A 89 8.30 1.72 17.20
CA GLN A 89 7.10 1.09 17.75
C GLN A 89 7.41 0.17 18.94
N GLN A 90 8.47 -0.64 18.84
CA GLN A 90 8.90 -1.52 19.93
C GLN A 90 9.34 -0.75 21.18
N GLN A 91 9.98 0.41 21.00
CA GLN A 91 10.44 1.26 22.11
C GLN A 91 9.28 1.91 22.89
N LYS A 92 8.09 2.05 22.28
CA LYS A 92 6.93 2.74 22.86
C LYS A 92 7.31 4.09 23.51
N PRO A 93 7.94 5.00 22.74
CA PRO A 93 8.42 6.27 23.27
C PRO A 93 7.30 7.09 23.93
N GLY A 94 7.66 7.76 25.03
CA GLY A 94 6.75 8.55 25.85
C GLY A 94 6.80 10.06 25.56
N PRO A 95 5.92 10.84 26.22
CA PRO A 95 4.89 10.36 27.15
C PRO A 95 3.71 9.70 26.42
N PRO A 96 3.09 8.65 27.01
CA PRO A 96 1.87 8.06 26.47
C PRO A 96 0.71 9.07 26.47
N SER A 97 -0.33 8.81 25.68
CA SER A 97 -1.58 9.57 25.75
C SER A 97 -2.21 9.47 27.15
N ALA A 98 -2.95 10.51 27.55
CA ALA A 98 -3.53 10.58 28.90
C ALA A 98 -4.78 9.69 29.11
N GLY A 99 -5.26 8.99 28.08
CA GLY A 99 -6.44 8.13 28.15
C GLY A 99 -6.11 6.70 28.61
N LYS A 100 -7.11 5.85 28.81
CA LYS A 100 -6.99 4.48 29.30
C LYS A 100 -6.12 3.60 28.42
N ARG A 101 -6.04 3.90 27.11
CA ARG A 101 -5.25 3.08 26.17
C ARG A 101 -3.77 3.43 26.20
N GLN A 102 -3.39 4.61 26.71
CA GLN A 102 -2.01 5.02 26.95
C GLN A 102 -1.11 4.82 25.70
N PHE A 103 -1.60 5.21 24.53
CA PHE A 103 -0.89 5.06 23.26
C PHE A 103 0.45 5.82 23.25
N PRO A 104 1.53 5.20 22.75
CA PRO A 104 2.84 5.86 22.62
C PRO A 104 2.83 6.92 21.52
N TYR A 105 3.86 7.79 21.50
CA TYR A 105 4.06 8.77 20.43
C TYR A 105 4.95 8.21 19.32
N LEU A 106 4.38 7.79 18.20
CA LEU A 106 5.09 7.03 17.17
C LEU A 106 5.56 7.86 15.97
N ARG A 107 5.57 9.18 16.07
CA ARG A 107 6.13 10.00 15.00
C ARG A 107 7.65 10.09 15.16
N PRO A 108 8.44 9.86 14.10
CA PRO A 108 9.87 10.17 14.12
C PRO A 108 10.13 11.63 14.49
N HIS A 109 11.32 11.88 15.04
CA HIS A 109 11.81 13.25 15.23
C HIS A 109 11.73 14.02 13.90
N PRO A 110 11.39 15.32 13.87
CA PRO A 110 11.22 16.07 12.62
C PRO A 110 12.36 15.94 11.59
N SER A 111 13.61 15.86 12.05
CA SER A 111 14.79 15.65 11.20
C SER A 111 14.89 14.25 10.57
N CYS A 112 14.15 13.27 11.10
CA CYS A 112 14.10 11.88 10.63
C CYS A 112 12.85 11.59 9.78
N ARG A 113 11.97 12.57 9.58
CA ARG A 113 10.75 12.41 8.77
C ARG A 113 11.11 12.45 7.29
N SER A 114 10.54 11.54 6.51
CA SER A 114 10.83 11.45 5.07
C SER A 114 10.33 12.65 4.25
N PHE A 115 9.28 13.32 4.71
CA PHE A 115 8.74 14.53 4.11
C PHE A 115 8.02 15.38 5.16
N ASN A 116 8.47 16.62 5.34
CA ASN A 116 7.86 17.56 6.28
C ASN A 116 6.89 18.49 5.54
N LEU A 117 5.61 18.48 5.94
CA LEU A 117 4.58 19.33 5.35
C LEU A 117 4.05 20.34 6.39
N PRO A 118 4.37 21.64 6.29
CA PRO A 118 3.96 22.64 7.27
C PRO A 118 2.44 22.72 7.49
N SER A 119 1.64 22.59 6.42
CA SER A 119 0.18 22.60 6.52
C SER A 119 -0.38 21.40 7.29
N LEU A 120 0.30 20.25 7.24
CA LEU A 120 -0.06 19.08 8.03
C LEU A 120 0.28 19.27 9.51
N GLU A 121 1.46 19.81 9.84
CA GLU A 121 1.79 20.12 11.25
C GLU A 121 0.81 21.14 11.84
N ALA A 122 0.45 22.18 11.08
CA ALA A 122 -0.55 23.15 11.49
C ALA A 122 -1.93 22.51 11.69
N LEU A 123 -2.33 21.59 10.79
CA LEU A 123 -3.55 20.83 10.93
C LEU A 123 -3.54 19.96 12.19
N ILE A 124 -2.48 19.19 12.44
CA ILE A 124 -2.37 18.34 13.64
C ILE A 124 -2.45 19.18 14.92
N ALA A 125 -1.73 20.31 14.97
CA ALA A 125 -1.78 21.23 16.10
C ALA A 125 -3.20 21.78 16.34
N ARG A 126 -3.94 22.10 15.27
CA ARG A 126 -5.34 22.51 15.34
C ARG A 126 -6.25 21.36 15.80
N MET A 127 -6.09 20.17 15.25
CA MET A 127 -6.91 19.01 15.60
C MET A 127 -6.77 18.61 17.06
N LYS A 128 -5.65 18.93 17.72
CA LYS A 128 -5.49 18.77 19.17
C LYS A 128 -6.52 19.54 19.99
N THR A 129 -7.04 20.66 19.48
CA THR A 129 -8.10 21.44 20.15
C THR A 129 -9.51 20.99 19.76
N VAL A 130 -9.63 20.19 18.68
CA VAL A 130 -10.90 19.68 18.15
C VAL A 130 -11.21 18.28 18.66
N ILE A 131 -10.20 17.42 18.80
CA ILE A 131 -10.36 16.05 19.28
C ILE A 131 -10.21 16.06 20.80
N LYS A 132 -11.31 15.82 21.52
CA LYS A 132 -11.32 15.87 22.98
C LYS A 132 -10.72 14.63 23.61
N ASP A 133 -10.95 13.46 23.01
CA ASP A 133 -10.43 12.21 23.52
C ASP A 133 -8.91 12.12 23.28
N PRO A 134 -8.09 11.95 24.34
CA PRO A 134 -6.64 11.97 24.23
C PRO A 134 -6.06 10.76 23.47
N ASP A 135 -6.71 9.59 23.54
CA ASP A 135 -6.26 8.39 22.81
C ASP A 135 -6.62 8.51 21.33
N LEU A 136 -7.81 9.03 21.01
CA LEU A 136 -8.21 9.33 19.64
C LEU A 136 -7.28 10.37 19.00
N PHE A 137 -6.95 11.43 19.72
CA PHE A 137 -6.01 12.42 19.22
C PHE A 137 -4.62 11.80 18.99
N ARG A 138 -4.11 11.00 19.94
CA ARG A 138 -2.81 10.34 19.77
C ARG A 138 -2.81 9.38 18.58
N LEU A 139 -3.88 8.62 18.40
CA LEU A 139 -4.01 7.72 17.25
C LEU A 139 -4.03 8.51 15.94
N PHE A 140 -4.75 9.63 15.87
CA PHE A 140 -4.76 10.52 14.70
C PHE A 140 -3.38 11.13 14.43
N GLU A 141 -2.71 11.62 15.48
CA GLU A 141 -1.39 12.21 15.42
C GLU A 141 -0.32 11.22 14.94
N ASN A 142 -0.41 9.95 15.35
CA ASN A 142 0.49 8.90 14.89
C ASN A 142 0.17 8.44 13.45
N SER A 143 -1.12 8.32 13.11
CA SER A 143 -1.56 7.64 11.89
C SER A 143 -1.58 8.56 10.68
N TYR A 144 -2.23 9.73 10.77
CA TYR A 144 -2.44 10.57 9.60
C TYR A 144 -1.13 11.01 8.92
N PRO A 145 -0.06 11.45 9.62
CA PRO A 145 1.20 11.80 8.98
C PRO A 145 2.09 10.60 8.62
N ASN A 146 1.70 9.36 8.94
CA ASN A 146 2.61 8.21 8.91
C ASN A 146 3.29 7.98 7.54
N THR A 147 2.57 8.16 6.43
CA THR A 147 3.17 8.06 5.09
C THR A 147 4.21 9.16 4.87
N LEU A 148 3.88 10.44 5.12
CA LEU A 148 4.84 11.53 4.93
C LEU A 148 6.03 11.42 5.88
N ASP A 149 5.80 10.94 7.10
CA ASP A 149 6.83 10.78 8.12
C ASP A 149 7.79 9.62 7.79
N THR A 150 7.34 8.54 7.14
CA THR A 150 8.13 7.29 7.09
C THR A 150 8.25 6.61 5.72
N MET A 151 7.40 6.93 4.73
CA MET A 151 7.24 6.13 3.51
C MET A 151 7.61 6.86 2.23
N ILE A 152 7.91 8.16 2.28
CA ILE A 152 8.45 8.88 1.12
C ILE A 152 9.92 8.53 0.98
N LYS A 153 10.18 7.31 0.51
CA LYS A 153 11.52 6.70 0.51
C LYS A 153 12.51 7.48 -0.35
N TRP A 154 12.04 8.08 -1.45
CA TRP A 154 12.87 8.95 -2.28
C TRP A 154 12.03 9.97 -3.07
N ARG A 155 12.61 11.14 -3.31
CA ARG A 155 12.12 12.18 -4.24
C ARG A 155 13.29 12.70 -5.07
N GLY A 156 13.03 13.04 -6.31
CA GLY A 156 14.03 13.65 -7.19
C GLY A 156 13.47 13.88 -8.59
N TYR A 157 14.35 13.86 -9.58
CA TYR A 157 13.99 14.10 -10.97
C TYR A 157 14.44 12.96 -11.85
N ALA A 158 13.70 12.69 -12.93
CA ALA A 158 14.08 11.69 -13.91
C ALA A 158 15.34 12.11 -14.67
N THR A 159 16.09 11.12 -15.13
CA THR A 159 17.26 11.33 -15.99
C THR A 159 16.95 10.88 -17.42
N TYR A 160 17.21 11.75 -18.39
CA TYR A 160 17.23 11.39 -19.81
C TYR A 160 18.61 10.87 -20.18
N THR A 161 18.66 9.69 -20.80
CA THR A 161 19.88 9.14 -21.38
C THR A 161 19.81 9.28 -22.90
N ASN A 162 20.73 10.04 -23.47
CA ASN A 162 20.84 10.15 -24.92
C ASN A 162 21.24 8.77 -25.50
N PRO A 163 20.44 8.19 -26.42
CA PRO A 163 20.70 6.84 -26.93
C PRO A 163 21.97 6.73 -27.80
N GLU A 164 22.46 7.85 -28.35
CA GLU A 164 23.64 7.88 -29.22
C GLU A 164 24.93 8.11 -28.43
N THR A 165 24.92 9.06 -27.49
CA THR A 165 26.11 9.45 -26.73
C THR A 165 26.21 8.77 -25.37
N MET A 166 25.13 8.13 -24.90
CA MET A 166 24.96 7.61 -23.54
C MET A 166 25.10 8.68 -22.45
N GLU A 167 25.06 9.96 -22.81
CA GLU A 167 25.09 11.07 -21.87
C GLU A 167 23.79 11.12 -21.07
N ARG A 168 23.93 11.35 -19.76
CA ARG A 168 22.82 11.41 -18.81
C ARG A 168 22.58 12.86 -18.39
N THR A 169 21.38 13.37 -18.63
CA THR A 169 20.98 14.73 -18.26
C THR A 169 19.74 14.65 -17.37
N GLN A 170 19.80 15.31 -16.21
CA GLN A 170 18.63 15.43 -15.35
C GLN A 170 17.56 16.29 -16.05
N THR A 171 16.30 15.85 -15.98
CA THR A 171 15.14 16.56 -16.50
C THR A 171 14.42 17.34 -15.39
N ASP A 172 13.33 18.03 -15.73
CA ASP A 172 12.37 18.61 -14.78
C ASP A 172 11.19 17.66 -14.46
N GLU A 173 11.25 16.39 -14.88
CA GLU A 173 10.25 15.37 -14.53
C GLU A 173 10.44 14.95 -13.07
N GLU A 174 9.65 15.52 -12.17
CA GLU A 174 9.61 15.11 -10.76
C GLU A 174 9.24 13.63 -10.64
N LEU A 175 9.86 12.93 -9.69
CA LEU A 175 9.60 11.54 -9.34
C LEU A 175 9.49 11.40 -7.82
N THR A 176 8.50 10.63 -7.36
CA THR A 176 8.32 10.28 -5.94
C THR A 176 8.15 8.77 -5.82
N TYR A 177 8.99 8.16 -4.98
CA TYR A 177 8.94 6.74 -4.67
C TYR A 177 8.38 6.54 -3.26
N VAL A 178 7.20 5.91 -3.18
CA VAL A 178 6.45 5.71 -1.93
C VAL A 178 6.36 4.22 -1.65
N ILE A 179 6.87 3.79 -0.50
CA ILE A 179 6.80 2.39 -0.08
C ILE A 179 5.53 2.09 0.73
N THR A 180 5.10 0.84 0.77
CA THR A 180 3.87 0.47 1.51
C THR A 180 4.00 0.64 3.03
N GLY A 181 5.24 0.53 3.53
CA GLY A 181 5.59 0.45 4.94
C GLY A 181 6.62 -0.66 5.14
N ASP A 182 6.26 -1.71 5.88
CA ASP A 182 7.13 -2.86 6.16
C ASP A 182 7.60 -3.65 4.91
N ILE A 183 6.96 -3.45 3.75
CA ILE A 183 7.42 -3.96 2.45
C ILE A 183 8.06 -2.81 1.66
N ASP A 184 9.35 -2.93 1.40
CA ASP A 184 10.20 -1.93 0.73
C ASP A 184 10.05 -1.98 -0.80
N ALA A 185 8.80 -1.87 -1.27
CA ALA A 185 8.46 -1.71 -2.68
C ALA A 185 7.24 -0.79 -2.84
N MET A 186 6.99 -0.32 -4.07
CA MET A 186 5.90 0.60 -4.38
C MET A 186 4.78 -0.11 -5.14
N TRP A 187 3.67 -0.37 -4.46
CA TRP A 187 2.41 -0.75 -5.10
C TRP A 187 1.74 0.50 -5.69
N LEU A 188 1.21 0.39 -6.91
CA LEU A 188 0.46 1.50 -7.52
C LEU A 188 -0.78 1.86 -6.68
N ARG A 189 -1.50 0.85 -6.19
CA ARG A 189 -2.65 1.02 -5.28
C ARG A 189 -2.29 1.70 -3.96
N ASP A 190 -1.33 1.14 -3.23
CA ASP A 190 -0.97 1.63 -1.89
C ASP A 190 -0.45 3.07 -1.97
N SER A 191 0.50 3.33 -2.89
CA SER A 191 1.09 4.66 -3.04
C SER A 191 0.07 5.73 -3.46
N ALA A 192 -0.88 5.38 -4.35
CA ALA A 192 -2.00 6.25 -4.66
C ALA A 192 -2.85 6.54 -3.41
N SER A 193 -3.27 5.51 -2.69
CA SER A 193 -4.18 5.65 -1.54
C SER A 193 -3.53 6.41 -0.37
N GLN A 194 -2.24 6.14 -0.12
CA GLN A 194 -1.43 6.83 0.87
C GLN A 194 -1.34 8.33 0.58
N VAL A 195 -1.06 8.73 -0.68
CA VAL A 195 -0.97 10.14 -1.05
C VAL A 195 -2.36 10.80 -1.16
N TYR A 196 -3.36 10.05 -1.61
CA TYR A 196 -4.75 10.51 -1.72
C TYR A 196 -5.33 10.94 -0.37
N SER A 197 -4.91 10.31 0.72
CA SER A 197 -5.32 10.68 2.08
C SER A 197 -5.02 12.15 2.42
N TYR A 198 -4.02 12.75 1.76
CA TYR A 198 -3.65 14.17 1.94
C TYR A 198 -4.33 15.13 0.95
N LEU A 199 -5.25 14.65 0.11
CA LEU A 199 -6.03 15.47 -0.82
C LEU A 199 -6.66 16.73 -0.18
N PRO A 200 -7.15 16.70 1.08
CA PRO A 200 -7.67 17.91 1.73
C PRO A 200 -6.64 19.05 1.85
N LEU A 201 -5.35 18.71 1.93
CA LEU A 201 -4.22 19.64 2.08
C LEU A 201 -3.54 19.99 0.76
N LEU A 202 -3.97 19.40 -0.35
CA LEU A 202 -3.41 19.68 -1.67
C LEU A 202 -3.85 21.06 -2.14
N GLU A 203 -2.85 21.89 -2.43
CA GLU A 203 -2.95 23.22 -3.04
C GLU A 203 -2.02 23.29 -4.25
N ALA A 204 -2.40 24.09 -5.26
CA ALA A 204 -1.54 24.32 -6.42
C ALA A 204 -0.22 24.99 -5.99
N SER A 205 0.92 24.45 -6.44
CA SER A 205 2.23 25.00 -6.12
C SER A 205 3.30 24.50 -7.09
N ASP A 206 4.19 25.39 -7.50
CA ASP A 206 5.37 25.08 -8.32
C ASP A 206 6.62 24.78 -7.48
N SER A 207 6.52 24.85 -6.14
CA SER A 207 7.65 24.54 -5.25
C SER A 207 7.95 23.04 -5.24
N SER A 208 9.23 22.68 -5.35
CA SER A 208 9.72 21.29 -5.26
C SER A 208 9.54 20.64 -3.88
N ASP A 209 9.26 21.44 -2.85
CA ASP A 209 8.99 20.96 -1.48
C ASP A 209 7.50 21.03 -1.12
N SER A 210 6.65 21.31 -2.10
CA SER A 210 5.20 21.30 -1.91
C SER A 210 4.61 19.90 -1.98
N LEU A 211 3.40 19.75 -1.41
CA LEU A 211 2.59 18.55 -1.62
C LEU A 211 2.25 18.37 -3.11
N ALA A 212 2.07 19.45 -3.88
CA ALA A 212 1.82 19.35 -5.32
C ALA A 212 2.98 18.70 -6.08
N SER A 213 4.23 19.00 -5.72
CA SER A 213 5.42 18.33 -6.28
C SER A 213 5.44 16.83 -5.95
N LEU A 214 5.08 16.45 -4.73
CA LEU A 214 4.95 15.05 -4.33
C LEU A 214 3.87 14.32 -5.18
N TRP A 215 2.73 14.97 -5.43
CA TRP A 215 1.67 14.42 -6.27
C TRP A 215 2.09 14.28 -7.75
N ARG A 216 2.70 15.31 -8.34
CA ARG A 216 3.23 15.23 -9.72
C ARG A 216 4.30 14.15 -9.83
N GLY A 217 5.19 14.05 -8.85
CA GLY A 217 6.21 13.01 -8.77
C GLY A 217 5.65 11.60 -8.69
N LEU A 218 4.55 11.41 -7.94
CA LEU A 218 3.84 10.14 -7.87
C LEU A 218 3.19 9.78 -9.21
N ILE A 219 2.48 10.73 -9.83
CA ILE A 219 1.81 10.52 -11.12
C ILE A 219 2.82 10.17 -12.22
N ASN A 220 3.95 10.87 -12.29
CA ASN A 220 5.04 10.55 -13.23
C ASN A 220 5.65 9.18 -12.96
N ALA A 221 5.86 8.80 -11.69
CA ALA A 221 6.36 7.48 -11.34
C ALA A 221 5.37 6.38 -11.78
N HIS A 222 4.07 6.53 -11.48
CA HIS A 222 3.03 5.62 -11.95
C HIS A 222 3.00 5.53 -13.48
N ALA A 223 3.06 6.66 -14.18
CA ALA A 223 3.09 6.68 -15.63
C ALA A 223 4.29 5.90 -16.18
N ARG A 224 5.49 6.15 -15.64
CA ARG A 224 6.70 5.40 -15.98
C ARG A 224 6.52 3.89 -15.75
N TYR A 225 6.00 3.48 -14.61
CA TYR A 225 5.82 2.07 -14.26
C TYR A 225 4.79 1.35 -15.13
N ILE A 226 3.65 1.98 -15.42
CA ILE A 226 2.64 1.43 -16.34
C ILE A 226 3.20 1.31 -17.76
N THR A 227 4.02 2.28 -18.22
CA THR A 227 4.70 2.13 -19.53
C THR A 227 5.77 1.03 -19.54
N ILE A 228 6.35 0.66 -18.39
CA ILE A 228 7.32 -0.44 -18.28
C ILE A 228 6.61 -1.78 -18.31
N SER A 229 5.56 -1.95 -17.51
CA SER A 229 4.79 -3.18 -17.45
C SER A 229 3.37 -2.91 -16.96
N PRO A 230 2.38 -2.77 -17.87
CA PRO A 230 1.02 -2.39 -17.50
C PRO A 230 0.27 -3.51 -16.76
N TYR A 231 0.80 -4.74 -16.73
CA TYR A 231 0.19 -5.88 -16.05
C TYR A 231 0.71 -6.11 -14.62
N CYS A 232 1.71 -5.36 -14.16
CA CYS A 232 2.29 -5.54 -12.84
C CYS A 232 1.80 -4.46 -11.86
N HIS A 233 1.59 -4.84 -10.61
CA HIS A 233 1.04 -3.95 -9.58
C HIS A 233 2.11 -3.27 -8.71
N SER A 234 3.33 -3.84 -8.61
CA SER A 234 4.39 -3.33 -7.71
C SER A 234 5.75 -3.19 -8.37
N PHE A 235 6.48 -2.13 -7.99
CA PHE A 235 7.68 -1.67 -8.67
C PHE A 235 8.83 -1.40 -7.71
N GLN A 236 10.04 -1.54 -8.26
CA GLN A 236 11.30 -1.25 -7.59
C GLN A 236 11.59 0.25 -7.57
N PRO A 237 12.54 0.73 -6.74
CA PRO A 237 12.96 2.12 -6.77
C PRO A 237 13.44 2.56 -8.16
N PRO A 238 13.21 3.82 -8.56
CA PRO A 238 13.77 4.33 -9.81
C PRO A 238 15.30 4.32 -9.73
N GLU A 239 15.96 4.08 -10.86
CA GLU A 239 17.43 4.01 -10.94
C GLU A 239 18.10 5.28 -10.39
N GLU A 240 17.48 6.43 -10.66
CA GLU A 240 17.91 7.76 -10.20
C GLU A 240 17.98 7.90 -8.68
N SER A 241 17.30 7.02 -7.94
CA SER A 241 17.35 7.03 -6.47
C SER A 241 18.66 6.46 -5.91
N GLY A 242 19.39 5.65 -6.67
CA GLY A 242 20.53 4.87 -6.16
C GLY A 242 20.17 3.82 -5.11
N ILE A 243 18.87 3.62 -4.83
CA ILE A 243 18.38 2.60 -3.89
C ILE A 243 18.42 1.26 -4.62
N SER A 244 19.03 0.26 -3.98
CA SER A 244 19.09 -1.09 -4.53
C SER A 244 17.69 -1.72 -4.58
N PRO A 245 17.35 -2.45 -5.66
CA PRO A 245 16.10 -3.21 -5.72
C PRO A 245 15.95 -4.18 -4.56
N THR A 246 14.73 -4.30 -4.03
CA THR A 246 14.40 -5.23 -2.97
C THR A 246 14.20 -6.63 -3.54
N HIS A 247 14.80 -7.64 -2.93
CA HIS A 247 14.60 -9.02 -3.36
C HIS A 247 13.21 -9.53 -2.96
N ASN A 248 12.40 -9.91 -3.94
CA ASN A 248 11.15 -10.62 -3.73
C ASN A 248 11.40 -12.14 -3.80
N GLY A 249 11.23 -12.84 -2.68
CA GLY A 249 11.41 -14.30 -2.61
C GLY A 249 10.42 -15.09 -3.48
N ALA A 250 9.27 -14.50 -3.82
CA ALA A 250 8.28 -15.12 -4.70
C ALA A 250 8.69 -15.09 -6.18
N TYR A 251 9.67 -14.26 -6.58
CA TYR A 251 10.07 -14.12 -7.99
C TYR A 251 10.48 -15.44 -8.64
N SER A 252 11.18 -16.32 -7.91
CA SER A 252 11.60 -17.63 -8.44
C SER A 252 10.47 -18.65 -8.52
N GLN A 253 9.33 -18.36 -7.89
CA GLN A 253 8.15 -19.23 -7.82
C GLN A 253 7.06 -18.77 -8.79
N ASN A 254 6.97 -17.45 -9.02
CA ASN A 254 5.98 -16.80 -9.85
C ASN A 254 6.44 -16.69 -11.31
N HIS A 255 5.58 -17.12 -12.23
CA HIS A 255 5.85 -17.18 -13.66
C HIS A 255 4.72 -16.48 -14.43
N PRO A 256 4.67 -15.14 -14.40
CA PRO A 256 3.80 -14.39 -15.30
C PRO A 256 4.30 -14.51 -16.75
N ASP A 257 3.37 -14.55 -17.70
CA ASP A 257 3.62 -14.38 -19.13
C ASP A 257 2.76 -13.21 -19.63
N PRO A 258 3.35 -12.11 -20.13
CA PRO A 258 4.78 -11.90 -20.35
C PRO A 258 5.63 -11.80 -19.06
N PRO A 259 6.91 -12.24 -19.09
CA PRO A 259 7.81 -12.11 -17.95
C PRO A 259 8.18 -10.65 -17.70
N TYR A 260 8.55 -10.33 -16.46
CA TYR A 260 8.98 -8.98 -16.06
C TYR A 260 10.46 -8.91 -15.71
N ASN A 261 11.03 -7.71 -15.73
CA ASN A 261 12.38 -7.46 -15.25
C ASN A 261 12.37 -7.19 -13.73
N PRO A 262 12.95 -8.07 -12.89
CA PRO A 262 12.91 -7.94 -11.42
C PRO A 262 13.73 -6.75 -10.89
N GLN A 263 14.54 -6.10 -11.74
CA GLN A 263 15.23 -4.86 -11.39
C GLN A 263 14.33 -3.62 -11.49
N LYS A 264 13.16 -3.74 -12.12
CA LYS A 264 12.20 -2.65 -12.31
C LYS A 264 10.85 -2.93 -11.64
N VAL A 265 10.44 -4.19 -11.62
CA VAL A 265 9.17 -4.68 -11.06
C VAL A 265 9.48 -5.54 -9.83
N PHE A 266 8.72 -5.35 -8.75
CA PHE A 266 8.87 -6.11 -7.52
C PHE A 266 8.08 -7.42 -7.58
N ASP A 267 6.79 -7.33 -7.90
CA ASP A 267 5.90 -8.44 -8.20
C ASP A 267 4.95 -8.08 -9.34
N CYS A 268 4.45 -9.10 -10.04
CA CYS A 268 3.63 -8.91 -11.23
C CYS A 268 2.39 -9.79 -11.18
N LYS A 269 1.43 -9.41 -10.32
CA LYS A 269 0.06 -9.90 -10.35
C LYS A 269 -0.83 -8.87 -11.05
N TRP A 270 -1.64 -9.32 -12.01
CA TRP A 270 -2.55 -8.45 -12.75
C TRP A 270 -3.77 -8.06 -11.92
N GLU A 271 -3.80 -6.77 -11.57
CA GLU A 271 -4.81 -6.12 -10.71
C GLU A 271 -5.32 -4.86 -11.42
N LEU A 272 -6.58 -4.87 -11.84
CA LEU A 272 -7.18 -3.76 -12.58
C LEU A 272 -7.15 -2.44 -11.81
N ASP A 273 -7.27 -2.49 -10.48
CA ASP A 273 -7.22 -1.32 -9.62
C ASP A 273 -5.87 -0.60 -9.69
N SER A 274 -4.76 -1.29 -10.00
CA SER A 274 -3.46 -0.66 -10.18
C SER A 274 -3.45 0.37 -11.32
N LEU A 275 -4.18 0.09 -12.42
CA LEU A 275 -4.39 1.06 -13.49
C LEU A 275 -5.36 2.17 -13.08
N ALA A 276 -6.41 1.81 -12.32
CA ALA A 276 -7.36 2.78 -11.81
C ALA A 276 -6.71 3.79 -10.83
N SER A 277 -5.68 3.37 -10.09
CA SER A 277 -4.93 4.22 -9.16
C SER A 277 -4.22 5.38 -9.85
N LEU A 278 -3.56 5.17 -11.01
CA LEU A 278 -2.99 6.27 -11.80
C LEU A 278 -4.07 7.29 -12.17
N LEU A 279 -5.21 6.81 -12.67
CA LEU A 279 -6.31 7.67 -13.11
C LEU A 279 -6.95 8.42 -11.93
N GLN A 280 -7.05 7.77 -10.76
CA GLN A 280 -7.55 8.36 -9.52
C GLN A 280 -6.71 9.55 -9.07
N VAL A 281 -5.39 9.37 -8.92
CA VAL A 281 -4.52 10.46 -8.46
C VAL A 281 -4.42 11.57 -9.51
N SER A 282 -4.48 11.21 -10.80
CA SER A 282 -4.49 12.18 -11.90
C SER A 282 -5.75 13.07 -11.87
N ALA A 283 -6.93 12.45 -11.79
CA ALA A 283 -8.20 13.17 -11.71
C ALA A 283 -8.25 14.06 -10.47
N ALA A 284 -7.87 13.54 -9.30
CA ALA A 284 -7.89 14.31 -8.06
C ALA A 284 -6.89 15.47 -8.04
N TYR A 285 -5.67 15.28 -8.58
CA TYR A 285 -4.71 16.38 -8.73
C TYR A 285 -5.28 17.48 -9.61
N TYR A 286 -5.76 17.11 -10.81
CA TYR A 286 -6.34 18.06 -11.75
C TYR A 286 -7.54 18.81 -11.17
N GLU A 287 -8.48 18.12 -10.54
CA GLU A 287 -9.68 18.70 -9.93
C GLU A 287 -9.33 19.70 -8.81
N ARG A 288 -8.19 19.50 -8.11
CA ARG A 288 -7.75 20.38 -7.02
C ARG A 288 -6.87 21.54 -7.45
N THR A 289 -6.03 21.36 -8.47
CA THR A 289 -5.02 22.35 -8.86
C THR A 289 -5.36 23.10 -10.16
N GLY A 290 -6.17 22.50 -11.02
CA GLY A 290 -6.46 22.99 -12.37
C GLY A 290 -5.30 22.82 -13.37
N ASP A 291 -4.21 22.18 -12.98
CA ASP A 291 -2.99 22.03 -13.78
C ASP A 291 -3.13 20.91 -14.84
N ALA A 292 -3.87 21.20 -15.91
CA ALA A 292 -4.01 20.29 -17.05
C ALA A 292 -2.72 20.17 -17.87
N ALA A 293 -1.92 21.24 -17.92
CA ALA A 293 -0.73 21.31 -18.77
C ALA A 293 0.34 20.30 -18.34
N PHE A 294 0.45 20.00 -17.05
CA PHE A 294 1.32 18.95 -16.50
C PHE A 294 1.18 17.60 -17.23
N PHE A 295 -0.06 17.16 -17.50
CA PHE A 295 -0.33 15.84 -18.08
C PHE A 295 0.13 15.69 -19.54
N GLY A 296 0.43 16.79 -20.24
CA GLY A 296 0.98 16.77 -21.59
C GLY A 296 2.50 16.80 -21.67
N LYS A 297 3.21 16.93 -20.54
CA LYS A 297 4.68 17.16 -20.53
C LYS A 297 5.51 15.90 -20.73
N TYR A 298 5.09 14.79 -20.11
CA TYR A 298 5.87 13.56 -20.04
C TYR A 298 5.03 12.35 -20.48
N ARG A 299 5.18 11.22 -19.79
CA ARG A 299 4.66 9.91 -20.21
C ARG A 299 3.20 9.65 -19.87
N TRP A 300 2.46 10.62 -19.34
CA TRP A 300 1.09 10.36 -18.86
C TRP A 300 0.16 9.87 -19.97
N ILE A 301 0.21 10.49 -21.16
CA ILE A 301 -0.59 10.04 -22.32
C ILE A 301 -0.22 8.61 -22.72
N ASP A 302 1.07 8.29 -22.75
CA ASP A 302 1.56 6.94 -23.07
C ASP A 302 1.09 5.90 -22.03
N ALA A 303 1.09 6.27 -20.76
CA ALA A 303 0.63 5.43 -19.68
C ALA A 303 -0.89 5.19 -19.74
N VAL A 304 -1.68 6.20 -20.05
CA VAL A 304 -3.13 6.05 -20.25
C VAL A 304 -3.41 5.15 -21.46
N GLN A 305 -2.67 5.32 -22.56
CA GLN A 305 -2.78 4.44 -23.73
C GLN A 305 -2.44 2.99 -23.35
N ALA A 306 -1.30 2.75 -22.67
CA ALA A 306 -0.89 1.43 -22.22
C ALA A 306 -1.90 0.79 -21.27
N ALA A 307 -2.51 1.57 -20.37
CA ALA A 307 -3.56 1.11 -19.47
C ALA A 307 -4.83 0.69 -20.23
N VAL A 308 -5.29 1.51 -21.18
CA VAL A 308 -6.46 1.21 -22.03
C VAL A 308 -6.21 -0.03 -22.89
N ASP A 309 -5.01 -0.17 -23.46
CA ASP A 309 -4.65 -1.31 -24.30
C ASP A 309 -4.57 -2.61 -23.50
N ALA A 310 -3.90 -2.59 -22.33
CA ALA A 310 -3.79 -3.76 -21.46
C ALA A 310 -5.17 -4.19 -20.91
N ALA A 311 -5.97 -3.24 -20.43
CA ALA A 311 -7.33 -3.52 -19.99
C ALA A 311 -8.20 -4.04 -21.15
N GLY A 312 -8.05 -3.46 -22.36
CA GLY A 312 -8.78 -3.88 -23.55
C GLY A 312 -8.48 -5.33 -23.94
N ALA A 313 -7.20 -5.72 -23.89
CA ALA A 313 -6.78 -7.08 -24.16
C ALA A 313 -7.34 -8.09 -23.12
N MET A 314 -7.54 -7.63 -21.88
CA MET A 314 -8.13 -8.42 -20.80
C MET A 314 -9.67 -8.43 -20.77
N ARG A 315 -10.35 -7.72 -21.67
CA ARG A 315 -11.82 -7.82 -21.84
C ARG A 315 -12.28 -9.05 -22.60
N LEU A 316 -11.40 -9.62 -23.42
CA LEU A 316 -11.74 -10.78 -24.24
C LEU A 316 -12.17 -11.96 -23.36
N GLY A 317 -13.30 -12.58 -23.70
CA GLY A 317 -13.76 -13.79 -23.04
C GLY A 317 -12.83 -14.99 -23.32
N THR A 318 -12.97 -16.05 -22.54
CA THR A 318 -12.16 -17.28 -22.68
C THR A 318 -12.33 -17.93 -24.05
N TYR A 319 -13.53 -17.87 -24.63
CA TYR A 319 -13.86 -18.44 -25.93
C TYR A 319 -14.30 -17.36 -26.92
N ASP A 320 -13.89 -17.49 -28.18
CA ASP A 320 -14.42 -16.68 -29.26
C ASP A 320 -15.81 -17.16 -29.71
N ALA A 321 -16.43 -16.48 -30.68
CA ALA A 321 -17.76 -16.83 -31.21
C ALA A 321 -17.84 -18.23 -31.84
N SER A 322 -16.71 -18.85 -32.20
CA SER A 322 -16.63 -20.22 -32.72
C SER A 322 -16.46 -21.28 -31.63
N GLY A 323 -16.27 -20.85 -30.37
CA GLY A 323 -15.99 -21.73 -29.24
C GLY A 323 -14.51 -22.10 -29.08
N LYS A 324 -13.60 -21.44 -29.80
CA LYS A 324 -12.17 -21.66 -29.67
C LYS A 324 -11.63 -20.85 -28.49
N VAL A 325 -10.73 -21.46 -27.69
CA VAL A 325 -10.04 -20.76 -26.60
C VAL A 325 -9.20 -19.62 -27.16
N GLN A 326 -9.41 -18.41 -26.66
CA GLN A 326 -8.65 -17.23 -27.00
C GLN A 326 -7.36 -17.16 -26.19
N LYS A 327 -6.27 -16.69 -26.81
CA LYS A 327 -5.03 -16.45 -26.09
C LYS A 327 -5.24 -15.26 -25.15
N SER A 328 -5.03 -15.47 -23.84
CA SER A 328 -5.01 -14.36 -22.88
C SER A 328 -3.76 -13.50 -23.10
N ALA A 329 -3.89 -12.19 -22.95
CA ALA A 329 -2.76 -11.27 -23.07
C ALA A 329 -1.79 -11.35 -21.89
N TRP A 330 -2.26 -11.91 -20.78
CA TRP A 330 -1.50 -12.16 -19.58
C TRP A 330 -1.95 -13.46 -18.91
N THR A 331 -1.00 -14.21 -18.34
CA THR A 331 -1.22 -15.42 -17.52
C THR A 331 -0.24 -15.47 -16.36
N PHE A 332 -0.53 -16.28 -15.34
CA PHE A 332 0.34 -16.41 -14.17
C PHE A 332 0.23 -17.77 -13.51
N THR A 333 1.37 -18.41 -13.26
CA THR A 333 1.46 -19.59 -12.40
C THR A 333 2.45 -19.34 -11.26
N GLY A 334 2.24 -19.99 -10.12
CA GLY A 334 3.02 -19.76 -8.90
C GLY A 334 3.14 -21.05 -8.10
N TRP A 335 4.34 -21.40 -7.65
CA TRP A 335 4.53 -22.54 -6.74
C TRP A 335 4.28 -22.12 -5.30
N THR A 336 3.11 -22.44 -4.77
CA THR A 336 2.66 -21.94 -3.47
C THR A 336 1.81 -22.98 -2.73
N ASN A 337 1.71 -22.87 -1.41
CA ASN A 337 0.79 -23.63 -0.57
C ASN A 337 -0.51 -22.86 -0.26
N ARG A 338 -0.68 -21.65 -0.78
CA ARG A 338 -1.89 -20.82 -0.65
C ARG A 338 -2.66 -20.82 -1.96
N GLY A 339 -3.90 -21.30 -1.93
CA GLY A 339 -4.73 -21.41 -3.14
C GLY A 339 -5.04 -20.07 -3.82
N SER A 340 -4.96 -18.95 -3.09
CA SER A 340 -5.15 -17.60 -3.63
C SER A 340 -3.89 -16.98 -4.22
N GLU A 341 -2.72 -17.62 -4.10
CA GLU A 341 -1.44 -17.08 -4.59
C GLU A 341 -1.07 -17.63 -5.99
N THR A 342 -2.02 -18.28 -6.68
CA THR A 342 -1.85 -18.76 -8.06
C THR A 342 -3.20 -18.89 -8.78
N LEU A 343 -3.17 -19.12 -10.10
CA LEU A 343 -4.37 -19.21 -10.92
C LEU A 343 -4.65 -20.65 -11.40
N THR A 344 -5.94 -20.98 -11.47
CA THR A 344 -6.42 -22.22 -12.10
C THR A 344 -6.20 -22.22 -13.62
N ASN A 345 -6.43 -23.37 -14.26
CA ASN A 345 -6.39 -23.55 -15.72
C ASN A 345 -5.05 -23.09 -16.34
N ASP A 346 -3.95 -23.65 -15.83
CA ASP A 346 -2.58 -23.39 -16.31
C ASP A 346 -2.24 -21.90 -16.39
N GLY A 347 -2.71 -21.14 -15.40
CA GLY A 347 -2.43 -19.72 -15.27
C GLY A 347 -3.42 -18.76 -15.95
N LEU A 348 -4.50 -19.29 -16.53
CA LEU A 348 -5.55 -18.48 -17.17
C LEU A 348 -6.59 -17.93 -16.18
N GLY A 349 -6.71 -18.54 -15.00
CA GLY A 349 -7.82 -18.33 -14.08
C GLY A 349 -9.10 -19.02 -14.54
N ASN A 350 -10.21 -18.84 -13.81
CA ASN A 350 -11.49 -19.46 -14.18
C ASN A 350 -12.09 -18.80 -15.44
N PRO A 351 -12.79 -19.56 -16.31
CA PRO A 351 -13.35 -19.02 -17.55
C PRO A 351 -14.27 -17.82 -17.35
N SER A 352 -14.34 -16.94 -18.36
CA SER A 352 -15.25 -15.79 -18.36
C SER A 352 -15.86 -15.58 -19.74
N LYS A 353 -17.13 -15.17 -19.77
CA LYS A 353 -17.86 -14.80 -20.98
C LYS A 353 -17.89 -13.29 -21.11
N GLU A 354 -17.40 -12.78 -22.23
CA GLU A 354 -17.34 -11.35 -22.48
C GLU A 354 -18.69 -10.65 -22.25
N ASN A 355 -18.68 -9.61 -21.42
CA ASN A 355 -19.86 -8.78 -21.14
C ASN A 355 -19.57 -7.26 -21.15
N GLY A 356 -18.33 -6.86 -21.39
CA GLY A 356 -17.88 -5.48 -21.37
C GLY A 356 -16.99 -5.12 -20.18
N MET A 357 -17.01 -5.89 -19.10
CA MET A 357 -16.06 -5.78 -17.99
C MET A 357 -14.68 -6.33 -18.37
N VAL A 358 -13.67 -5.90 -17.62
CA VAL A 358 -12.27 -6.33 -17.75
C VAL A 358 -12.02 -7.47 -16.77
N ARG A 359 -11.40 -8.55 -17.25
CA ARG A 359 -10.90 -9.63 -16.37
C ARG A 359 -9.74 -9.09 -15.55
N THR A 360 -9.81 -9.21 -14.24
CA THR A 360 -8.67 -9.06 -13.33
C THR A 360 -8.35 -10.41 -12.72
N ALA A 361 -7.06 -10.75 -12.65
CA ALA A 361 -6.65 -12.06 -12.18
C ALA A 361 -6.55 -12.09 -10.65
N PHE A 362 -6.09 -10.98 -10.08
CA PHE A 362 -5.94 -10.79 -8.65
C PHE A 362 -6.78 -9.59 -8.19
N ARG A 363 -7.14 -9.62 -6.91
CA ARG A 363 -7.89 -8.60 -6.18
C ARG A 363 -6.93 -7.54 -5.62
N PRO A 364 -7.46 -6.43 -5.09
CA PRO A 364 -6.69 -5.46 -4.31
C PRO A 364 -6.03 -6.02 -3.03
N SER A 365 -6.33 -7.27 -2.65
CA SER A 365 -5.69 -8.03 -1.56
C SER A 365 -4.50 -8.87 -2.04
N ASP A 366 -4.12 -8.76 -3.32
CA ASP A 366 -3.15 -9.60 -4.03
C ASP A 366 -3.55 -11.10 -4.09
N ASP A 367 -4.80 -11.44 -3.75
CA ASP A 367 -5.38 -12.78 -3.86
C ASP A 367 -6.05 -13.00 -5.22
N ALA A 368 -5.94 -14.21 -5.77
CA ALA A 368 -6.58 -14.62 -7.01
C ALA A 368 -8.12 -14.49 -6.95
N CYS A 369 -8.70 -13.94 -8.00
CA CYS A 369 -10.15 -13.87 -8.17
C CYS A 369 -10.73 -15.28 -8.39
N ILE A 370 -11.92 -15.54 -7.83
CA ILE A 370 -12.67 -16.76 -8.16
C ILE A 370 -13.29 -16.59 -9.53
N TYR A 371 -14.03 -15.51 -9.74
CA TYR A 371 -14.47 -15.10 -11.08
C TYR A 371 -13.77 -13.81 -11.48
N GLN A 372 -13.28 -13.73 -12.72
CA GLN A 372 -12.31 -12.70 -13.08
C GLN A 372 -12.93 -11.32 -13.31
N PHE A 373 -14.27 -11.18 -13.43
CA PHE A 373 -14.88 -9.87 -13.40
C PHE A 373 -15.11 -9.42 -11.95
N LEU A 374 -14.05 -8.93 -11.32
CA LEU A 374 -14.13 -8.25 -10.04
C LEU A 374 -14.91 -6.94 -10.20
N VAL A 375 -16.12 -6.92 -9.68
CA VAL A 375 -17.09 -5.84 -9.84
C VAL A 375 -16.56 -4.51 -9.29
N PRO A 376 -16.06 -4.40 -8.04
CA PRO A 376 -15.63 -3.11 -7.51
C PRO A 376 -14.41 -2.53 -8.25
N ALA A 377 -13.46 -3.35 -8.72
CA ALA A 377 -12.34 -2.87 -9.53
C ALA A 377 -12.78 -2.35 -10.90
N ASN A 378 -13.74 -3.03 -11.54
CA ASN A 378 -14.35 -2.56 -12.78
C ASN A 378 -15.10 -1.24 -12.58
N MET A 379 -15.87 -1.10 -11.49
CA MET A 379 -16.55 0.14 -11.13
C MET A 379 -15.55 1.30 -10.93
N MET A 380 -14.48 1.08 -10.16
CA MET A 380 -13.44 2.08 -9.93
C MET A 380 -12.75 2.50 -11.23
N PHE A 381 -12.38 1.54 -12.08
CA PHE A 381 -11.72 1.83 -13.36
C PHE A 381 -12.63 2.61 -14.31
N ALA A 382 -13.91 2.25 -14.44
CA ALA A 382 -14.88 2.99 -15.25
C ALA A 382 -15.06 4.44 -14.76
N SER A 383 -15.19 4.63 -13.44
CA SER A 383 -15.33 5.96 -12.81
C SER A 383 -14.14 6.87 -13.17
N TYR A 384 -12.91 6.36 -13.04
CA TYR A 384 -11.73 7.16 -13.27
C TYR A 384 -11.30 7.27 -14.73
N LEU A 385 -11.67 6.33 -15.61
CA LEU A 385 -11.61 6.54 -17.06
C LEU A 385 -12.45 7.74 -17.48
N GLU A 386 -13.70 7.85 -17.00
CA GLU A 386 -14.57 8.98 -17.30
C GLU A 386 -13.98 10.29 -16.79
N ARG A 387 -13.55 10.33 -15.53
CA ARG A 387 -12.98 11.55 -14.92
C ARG A 387 -11.67 11.97 -15.58
N ALA A 388 -10.74 11.05 -15.81
CA ALA A 388 -9.46 11.36 -16.46
C ALA A 388 -9.63 11.71 -17.94
N SER A 389 -10.72 11.29 -18.61
CA SER A 389 -11.00 11.70 -19.99
C SER A 389 -11.14 13.21 -20.14
N PHE A 390 -11.57 13.93 -19.10
CA PHE A 390 -11.63 15.40 -19.12
C PHE A 390 -10.24 16.04 -19.15
N ILE A 391 -9.24 15.39 -18.54
CA ILE A 391 -7.84 15.82 -18.64
C ILE A 391 -7.38 15.61 -20.08
N MET A 392 -7.53 14.38 -20.60
CA MET A 392 -7.10 14.01 -21.95
C MET A 392 -7.68 14.96 -23.02
N GLU A 393 -8.97 15.28 -22.95
CA GLU A 393 -9.66 16.17 -23.89
C GLU A 393 -9.07 17.59 -23.96
N ARG A 394 -8.35 18.04 -22.92
CA ARG A 394 -7.73 19.37 -22.85
C ARG A 394 -6.31 19.41 -23.39
N LEU A 395 -5.72 18.26 -23.70
CA LEU A 395 -4.35 18.18 -24.19
C LEU A 395 -4.29 18.43 -25.71
N SER A 396 -3.21 19.06 -26.16
CA SER A 396 -2.97 19.36 -27.57
C SER A 396 -2.34 18.21 -28.36
N ASP A 397 -2.03 17.08 -27.71
CA ASP A 397 -1.46 15.90 -28.36
C ASP A 397 -2.43 15.35 -29.42
N PRO A 398 -1.98 15.06 -30.66
CA PRO A 398 -2.85 14.54 -31.71
C PRO A 398 -3.61 13.26 -31.36
N ARG A 399 -3.09 12.44 -30.43
CA ARG A 399 -3.72 11.20 -29.96
C ARG A 399 -4.86 11.47 -28.97
N ALA A 400 -4.87 12.64 -28.34
CA ALA A 400 -5.76 12.96 -27.23
C ALA A 400 -7.25 12.82 -27.58
N GLY A 401 -7.66 13.27 -28.77
CA GLY A 401 -9.05 13.15 -29.22
C GLY A 401 -9.53 11.70 -29.30
N ASN A 402 -8.76 10.83 -29.96
CA ASN A 402 -9.09 9.41 -30.10
C ASN A 402 -9.07 8.70 -28.74
N LEU A 403 -8.06 8.97 -27.92
CA LEU A 403 -7.92 8.34 -26.62
C LEU A 403 -9.02 8.79 -25.64
N THR A 404 -9.45 10.05 -25.70
CA THR A 404 -10.62 10.54 -24.95
C THR A 404 -11.87 9.73 -25.29
N GLY A 405 -12.14 9.53 -26.58
CA GLY A 405 -13.26 8.70 -27.05
C GLY A 405 -13.14 7.27 -26.55
N ALA A 406 -11.96 6.65 -26.72
CA ALA A 406 -11.69 5.30 -26.25
C ALA A 406 -11.94 5.15 -24.74
N MET A 407 -11.46 6.07 -23.90
CA MET A 407 -11.67 6.03 -22.45
C MET A 407 -13.16 6.05 -22.08
N ARG A 408 -13.94 6.95 -22.71
CA ARG A 408 -15.38 7.11 -22.46
C ARG A 408 -16.17 5.89 -22.93
N ASP A 409 -15.88 5.37 -24.12
CA ASP A 409 -16.53 4.17 -24.65
C ASP A 409 -16.21 2.93 -23.82
N PHE A 410 -14.97 2.84 -23.33
CA PHE A 410 -14.52 1.76 -22.47
C PHE A 410 -15.27 1.76 -21.14
N ALA A 411 -15.35 2.91 -20.46
CA ALA A 411 -16.11 3.06 -19.22
C ALA A 411 -17.60 2.74 -19.41
N ALA A 412 -18.21 3.22 -20.50
CA ALA A 412 -19.60 2.91 -20.83
C ALA A 412 -19.80 1.40 -21.08
N GLY A 413 -18.82 0.73 -21.69
CA GLY A 413 -18.81 -0.73 -21.87
C GLY A 413 -18.79 -1.49 -20.55
N ILE A 414 -17.95 -1.08 -19.62
CA ILE A 414 -17.87 -1.68 -18.27
C ILE A 414 -19.20 -1.51 -17.54
N ARG A 415 -19.78 -0.29 -17.53
CA ARG A 415 -21.06 -0.03 -16.87
C ARG A 415 -22.18 -0.91 -17.41
N ARG A 416 -22.26 -1.09 -18.74
CA ARG A 416 -23.21 -2.03 -19.35
C ARG A 416 -22.97 -3.48 -18.88
N GLY A 417 -21.72 -3.90 -18.71
CA GLY A 417 -21.38 -5.22 -18.19
C GLY A 417 -21.80 -5.40 -16.71
N VAL A 418 -21.56 -4.38 -15.88
CA VAL A 418 -22.01 -4.34 -14.48
C VAL A 418 -23.54 -4.43 -14.40
N ASP A 419 -24.27 -3.57 -15.11
CA ASP A 419 -25.74 -3.55 -15.13
C ASP A 419 -26.32 -4.90 -15.59
N LYS A 420 -25.63 -5.59 -16.50
CA LYS A 420 -26.10 -6.84 -17.10
C LYS A 420 -25.91 -8.05 -16.18
N ASP A 421 -24.73 -8.22 -15.58
CA ASP A 421 -24.36 -9.48 -14.93
C ASP A 421 -24.02 -9.33 -13.43
N ALA A 422 -23.73 -8.13 -12.93
CA ALA A 422 -23.26 -7.93 -11.56
C ALA A 422 -24.38 -7.70 -10.53
N VAL A 423 -25.59 -7.35 -10.95
CA VAL A 423 -26.75 -7.22 -10.05
C VAL A 423 -27.43 -8.57 -9.89
N VAL A 424 -27.46 -9.08 -8.67
CA VAL A 424 -27.98 -10.42 -8.34
C VAL A 424 -28.97 -10.36 -7.19
N ARG A 425 -30.01 -11.18 -7.26
CA ARG A 425 -31.04 -11.28 -6.22
C ARG A 425 -30.53 -12.14 -5.05
N HIS A 426 -30.20 -11.51 -3.92
CA HIS A 426 -29.95 -12.20 -2.66
C HIS A 426 -31.26 -12.56 -1.94
N ARG A 427 -31.28 -13.73 -1.28
CA ARG A 427 -32.45 -14.26 -0.57
C ARG A 427 -32.99 -13.34 0.54
N GLU A 428 -32.10 -12.62 1.22
CA GLU A 428 -32.42 -11.81 2.40
C GLU A 428 -32.36 -10.30 2.14
N PHE A 429 -31.41 -9.85 1.32
CA PHE A 429 -31.14 -8.41 1.14
C PHE A 429 -31.80 -7.85 -0.12
N GLY A 430 -32.36 -8.71 -0.96
CA GLY A 430 -32.86 -8.33 -2.27
C GLY A 430 -31.74 -8.13 -3.28
N ASP A 431 -31.89 -7.19 -4.20
CA ASP A 431 -30.94 -7.01 -5.29
C ASP A 431 -29.67 -6.36 -4.74
N ILE A 432 -28.52 -7.00 -4.95
CA ILE A 432 -27.19 -6.57 -4.50
C ILE A 432 -26.21 -6.63 -5.66
N PHE A 433 -25.08 -5.94 -5.54
CA PHE A 433 -23.93 -6.18 -6.39
C PHE A 433 -23.18 -7.42 -5.90
N ALA A 434 -22.88 -8.35 -6.82
CA ALA A 434 -21.94 -9.43 -6.58
C ALA A 434 -20.51 -8.88 -6.47
N TYR A 435 -19.63 -9.58 -5.75
CA TYR A 435 -18.22 -9.20 -5.65
C TYR A 435 -17.49 -9.54 -6.95
N GLU A 436 -17.72 -10.75 -7.47
CA GLU A 436 -17.15 -11.23 -8.71
C GLU A 436 -18.19 -11.98 -9.53
N VAL A 437 -18.12 -11.86 -10.86
CA VAL A 437 -18.97 -12.63 -11.79
C VAL A 437 -18.17 -13.17 -12.97
N ASP A 438 -18.71 -14.17 -13.66
CA ASP A 438 -18.05 -14.81 -14.82
C ASP A 438 -18.72 -14.52 -16.18
N GLY A 439 -19.89 -13.86 -16.19
CA GLY A 439 -20.70 -13.63 -17.39
C GLY A 439 -21.43 -14.88 -17.93
N PHE A 440 -21.22 -16.05 -17.33
CA PHE A 440 -21.99 -17.28 -17.57
C PHE A 440 -23.17 -17.43 -16.60
N GLY A 441 -23.20 -16.62 -15.54
CA GLY A 441 -24.23 -16.63 -14.49
C GLY A 441 -23.66 -17.04 -13.12
N GLY A 442 -22.38 -17.36 -13.02
CA GLY A 442 -21.67 -17.51 -11.76
C GLY A 442 -21.47 -16.16 -11.08
N ALA A 443 -21.75 -16.12 -9.78
CA ALA A 443 -21.59 -14.95 -8.93
C ALA A 443 -21.00 -15.36 -7.58
N ASN A 444 -19.97 -14.63 -7.14
CA ASN A 444 -19.39 -14.75 -5.82
C ASN A 444 -19.96 -13.63 -4.93
N LEU A 445 -20.70 -14.01 -3.88
CA LEU A 445 -21.34 -13.07 -2.96
C LEU A 445 -20.49 -12.96 -1.69
N MET A 446 -19.66 -11.92 -1.64
CA MET A 446 -18.82 -11.58 -0.51
C MET A 446 -18.48 -10.08 -0.56
N ASP A 447 -17.59 -9.63 0.31
CA ASP A 447 -16.76 -8.46 0.05
C ASP A 447 -15.40 -8.67 0.71
N ASP A 448 -14.42 -7.88 0.31
CA ASP A 448 -13.07 -7.87 0.86
C ASP A 448 -12.76 -6.50 1.49
N ALA A 449 -11.83 -6.46 2.43
CA ALA A 449 -11.42 -5.24 3.09
C ALA A 449 -10.67 -4.27 2.17
N ASN A 450 -9.92 -4.79 1.19
CA ASN A 450 -9.07 -3.98 0.32
C ASN A 450 -9.89 -3.16 -0.69
N ILE A 451 -9.54 -1.88 -0.87
CA ILE A 451 -10.21 -0.96 -1.81
C ILE A 451 -9.54 -1.08 -3.18
N PRO A 452 -10.31 -1.20 -4.28
CA PRO A 452 -11.77 -1.11 -4.37
C PRO A 452 -12.52 -2.34 -3.86
N SER A 453 -13.44 -2.10 -2.91
CA SER A 453 -14.43 -3.05 -2.39
C SER A 453 -15.85 -2.59 -2.71
N LEU A 454 -16.85 -3.47 -2.52
CA LEU A 454 -18.26 -3.09 -2.68
C LEU A 454 -18.66 -2.08 -1.61
N LEU A 455 -18.19 -2.25 -0.37
CA LEU A 455 -18.40 -1.32 0.72
C LEU A 455 -17.94 0.09 0.35
N ALA A 456 -16.74 0.19 -0.22
CA ALA A 456 -16.06 1.45 -0.57
C ALA A 456 -16.61 2.14 -1.83
N MET A 457 -17.67 1.62 -2.47
CA MET A 457 -18.22 2.15 -3.74
C MET A 457 -18.39 3.68 -3.81
N PRO A 458 -18.93 4.34 -2.76
CA PRO A 458 -19.06 5.80 -2.77
C PRO A 458 -17.72 6.55 -2.76
N LEU A 459 -16.66 5.94 -2.23
CA LEU A 459 -15.36 6.60 -2.02
C LEU A 459 -14.55 6.74 -3.33
N TYR A 460 -14.78 5.85 -4.31
CA TYR A 460 -14.15 5.93 -5.64
C TYR A 460 -15.09 6.52 -6.72
N ASN A 461 -16.08 7.32 -6.29
CA ASN A 461 -16.97 8.10 -7.14
C ASN A 461 -17.78 7.30 -8.17
N TYR A 462 -18.00 6.00 -7.94
CA TYR A 462 -18.86 5.23 -8.84
C TYR A 462 -20.32 5.65 -8.64
N SER A 463 -20.86 6.30 -9.67
CA SER A 463 -22.25 6.74 -9.69
C SER A 463 -23.16 5.60 -10.14
N VAL A 464 -24.23 5.38 -9.38
CA VAL A 464 -25.35 4.51 -9.74
C VAL A 464 -26.56 5.35 -10.11
N LYS A 465 -27.50 4.81 -10.89
CA LYS A 465 -28.76 5.50 -11.16
C LYS A 465 -29.54 5.67 -9.85
N LYS A 466 -30.44 6.65 -9.79
CA LYS A 466 -31.21 6.95 -8.55
C LYS A 466 -32.04 5.73 -8.11
N GLU A 467 -32.62 5.03 -9.08
CA GLU A 467 -33.37 3.79 -8.93
C GLU A 467 -32.49 2.61 -8.46
N GLU A 468 -31.19 2.65 -8.70
CA GLU A 468 -30.21 1.62 -8.30
C GLU A 468 -29.57 1.92 -6.94
N THR A 469 -29.88 3.07 -6.32
CA THR A 469 -29.35 3.44 -5.00
C THR A 469 -29.70 2.40 -3.93
N GLU A 470 -30.88 1.78 -4.00
CA GLU A 470 -31.25 0.73 -3.06
C GLU A 470 -30.39 -0.54 -3.22
N ILE A 471 -29.87 -0.81 -4.43
CA ILE A 471 -28.96 -1.96 -4.65
C ILE A 471 -27.68 -1.78 -3.83
N TYR A 472 -27.09 -0.57 -3.82
CA TYR A 472 -25.94 -0.30 -2.97
C TYR A 472 -26.29 -0.42 -1.48
N ARG A 473 -27.45 0.09 -1.05
CA ARG A 473 -27.89 -0.01 0.35
C ARG A 473 -28.08 -1.46 0.79
N ASN A 474 -28.71 -2.27 -0.06
CA ASN A 474 -28.84 -3.71 0.14
C ASN A 474 -27.46 -4.37 0.23
N THR A 475 -26.56 -4.02 -0.68
CA THR A 475 -25.18 -4.53 -0.73
C THR A 475 -24.43 -4.16 0.55
N ARG A 476 -24.50 -2.92 1.01
CA ARG A 476 -23.89 -2.46 2.25
C ARG A 476 -24.38 -3.25 3.47
N ARG A 477 -25.69 -3.48 3.57
CA ARG A 477 -26.27 -4.30 4.66
C ARG A 477 -25.81 -5.75 4.58
N PHE A 478 -25.72 -6.33 3.38
CA PHE A 478 -25.17 -7.66 3.15
C PHE A 478 -23.71 -7.76 3.59
N VAL A 479 -22.86 -6.84 3.13
CA VAL A 479 -21.41 -6.82 3.38
C VAL A 479 -21.09 -6.70 4.87
N LEU A 480 -21.84 -5.89 5.61
CA LEU A 480 -21.69 -5.68 7.05
C LEU A 480 -22.53 -6.65 7.90
N SER A 481 -22.73 -7.88 7.41
CA SER A 481 -23.48 -8.92 8.11
C SER A 481 -22.79 -10.28 8.02
N GLU A 482 -23.23 -11.24 8.83
CA GLU A 482 -22.77 -12.64 8.79
C GLU A 482 -23.14 -13.38 7.49
N SER A 483 -23.90 -12.74 6.58
CA SER A 483 -24.11 -13.27 5.23
C SER A 483 -22.91 -13.05 4.31
N ASN A 484 -22.03 -12.08 4.61
CA ASN A 484 -20.72 -12.00 3.97
C ASN A 484 -19.78 -13.01 4.66
N PRO A 485 -19.25 -14.02 3.94
CA PRO A 485 -18.40 -15.06 4.54
C PRO A 485 -17.11 -14.53 5.17
N TYR A 486 -16.67 -13.32 4.81
CA TYR A 486 -15.49 -12.67 5.36
C TYR A 486 -15.80 -11.52 6.33
N TYR A 487 -17.06 -11.38 6.76
CA TYR A 487 -17.38 -10.51 7.89
C TYR A 487 -16.95 -11.17 9.20
N ALA A 488 -15.80 -10.76 9.73
CA ALA A 488 -15.32 -11.24 11.01
C ALA A 488 -16.11 -10.56 12.13
N LYS A 489 -16.73 -11.34 13.01
CA LYS A 489 -17.55 -10.85 14.12
C LYS A 489 -16.94 -11.26 15.45
N GLY A 490 -16.79 -10.29 16.35
CA GLY A 490 -16.25 -10.52 17.68
C GLY A 490 -16.20 -9.25 18.53
N PRO A 491 -15.85 -9.39 19.82
CA PRO A 491 -15.91 -8.30 20.79
C PRO A 491 -14.81 -7.25 20.62
N VAL A 492 -13.71 -7.57 19.93
CA VAL A 492 -12.60 -6.63 19.67
C VAL A 492 -12.91 -5.76 18.46
N LEU A 493 -13.28 -6.42 17.35
CA LEU A 493 -13.54 -5.79 16.06
C LEU A 493 -14.55 -6.66 15.32
N SER A 494 -15.59 -6.03 14.77
CA SER A 494 -16.54 -6.66 13.86
C SER A 494 -16.50 -5.95 12.51
N ALA A 495 -15.65 -6.44 11.61
CA ALA A 495 -15.31 -5.81 10.34
C ALA A 495 -15.07 -6.85 9.24
N VAL A 496 -15.18 -6.40 7.99
CA VAL A 496 -14.83 -7.22 6.82
C VAL A 496 -13.33 -7.50 6.83
N GLY A 497 -12.96 -8.74 6.51
CA GLY A 497 -11.60 -9.17 6.25
C GLY A 497 -11.45 -9.66 4.81
N GLY A 498 -10.88 -10.84 4.65
CA GLY A 498 -10.68 -11.46 3.34
C GLY A 498 -10.00 -12.83 3.46
N PRO A 499 -9.87 -13.57 2.35
CA PRO A 499 -9.16 -14.84 2.35
C PRO A 499 -7.65 -14.71 2.61
N HIS A 500 -7.06 -13.54 2.37
CA HIS A 500 -5.62 -13.28 2.52
C HIS A 500 -5.04 -13.82 3.85
N LEU A 501 -5.74 -13.54 4.95
CA LEU A 501 -5.36 -13.97 6.30
C LEU A 501 -6.33 -14.97 6.94
N GLY A 502 -7.39 -15.31 6.21
CA GLY A 502 -8.38 -16.31 6.58
C GLY A 502 -9.50 -15.80 7.48
N PRO A 503 -10.46 -16.68 7.81
CA PRO A 503 -11.66 -16.32 8.58
C PRO A 503 -11.36 -15.81 9.99
N GLY A 504 -12.22 -14.92 10.49
CA GLY A 504 -12.12 -14.36 11.85
C GLY A 504 -11.12 -13.20 12.00
N LYS A 505 -10.43 -12.83 10.92
CA LYS A 505 -9.50 -11.71 10.86
C LYS A 505 -10.16 -10.51 10.19
N GLY A 506 -10.69 -9.58 11.00
CA GLY A 506 -11.27 -8.34 10.52
C GLY A 506 -10.17 -7.31 10.25
N TRP A 507 -10.37 -6.44 9.26
CA TRP A 507 -9.40 -5.41 8.93
C TRP A 507 -9.88 -4.06 9.48
N PRO A 508 -9.09 -3.35 10.31
CA PRO A 508 -9.46 -2.02 10.81
C PRO A 508 -9.80 -1.05 9.67
N MET A 509 -9.14 -1.20 8.52
CA MET A 509 -9.44 -0.45 7.30
C MET A 509 -10.89 -0.60 6.84
N ALA A 510 -11.49 -1.79 6.91
CA ALA A 510 -12.89 -1.99 6.55
C ALA A 510 -13.85 -1.29 7.52
N ALA A 511 -13.52 -1.24 8.81
CA ALA A 511 -14.30 -0.45 9.78
C ALA A 511 -14.22 1.05 9.49
N ILE A 512 -13.02 1.55 9.11
CA ILE A 512 -12.82 2.93 8.67
C ILE A 512 -13.67 3.23 7.43
N VAL A 513 -13.63 2.37 6.41
CA VAL A 513 -14.46 2.51 5.21
C VAL A 513 -15.96 2.45 5.55
N ALA A 514 -16.37 1.56 6.46
CA ALA A 514 -17.76 1.49 6.91
C ALA A 514 -18.21 2.81 7.56
N ALA A 515 -17.35 3.47 8.32
CA ALA A 515 -17.62 4.78 8.91
C ALA A 515 -17.67 5.88 7.84
N MET A 516 -16.67 5.94 6.95
CA MET A 516 -16.60 6.95 5.88
C MET A 516 -17.81 6.87 4.94
N THR A 517 -18.25 5.66 4.61
CA THR A 517 -19.41 5.44 3.73
C THR A 517 -20.74 5.65 4.43
N ALA A 518 -20.81 5.53 5.77
CA ALA A 518 -22.00 5.94 6.52
C ALA A 518 -22.25 7.46 6.43
N LEU A 519 -21.19 8.27 6.28
CA LEU A 519 -21.29 9.72 6.09
C LEU A 519 -21.81 10.09 4.69
N GLU A 520 -21.84 9.16 3.74
CA GLU A 520 -22.29 9.40 2.38
C GLU A 520 -23.81 9.23 2.26
N PRO A 521 -24.55 10.19 1.67
CA PRO A 521 -26.02 10.14 1.58
C PRO A 521 -26.57 8.89 0.89
N ILE A 522 -25.81 8.32 -0.05
CA ILE A 522 -26.19 7.10 -0.78
C ILE A 522 -26.36 5.89 0.16
N SER A 523 -25.67 5.87 1.30
CA SER A 523 -25.68 4.76 2.26
C SER A 523 -27.05 4.49 2.89
N GLY A 524 -27.93 5.49 2.94
CA GLY A 524 -29.25 5.36 3.57
C GLY A 524 -29.21 5.06 5.06
N VAL A 525 -28.07 5.30 5.74
CA VAL A 525 -27.96 5.14 7.20
C VAL A 525 -28.77 6.23 7.89
N GLU A 526 -29.72 5.85 8.74
CA GLU A 526 -30.60 6.79 9.45
C GLU A 526 -29.86 7.51 10.60
N ASP A 527 -29.17 6.75 11.46
CA ASP A 527 -28.36 7.27 12.57
C ASP A 527 -26.87 7.22 12.21
N VAL A 528 -26.44 8.21 11.42
CA VAL A 528 -25.07 8.34 10.93
C VAL A 528 -24.08 8.47 12.08
N ASP A 529 -24.39 9.28 13.09
CA ASP A 529 -23.50 9.52 14.23
C ASP A 529 -23.24 8.23 15.02
N LYS A 530 -24.29 7.44 15.28
CA LYS A 530 -24.15 6.13 15.95
C LYS A 530 -23.36 5.14 15.10
N ALA A 531 -23.66 5.04 13.81
CA ALA A 531 -22.96 4.12 12.91
C ALA A 531 -21.45 4.43 12.84
N VAL A 532 -21.09 5.72 12.76
CA VAL A 532 -19.69 6.16 12.77
C VAL A 532 -19.04 5.91 14.14
N GLU A 533 -19.74 6.21 15.24
CA GLU A 533 -19.22 5.97 16.60
C GLU A 533 -18.90 4.49 16.83
N GLU A 534 -19.77 3.57 16.43
CA GLU A 534 -19.56 2.12 16.60
C GLU A 534 -18.27 1.66 15.89
N GLN A 535 -18.07 2.09 14.64
CA GLN A 535 -16.85 1.78 13.90
C GLN A 535 -15.60 2.40 14.52
N LEU A 536 -15.70 3.68 14.95
CA LEU A 536 -14.58 4.40 15.56
C LEU A 536 -14.11 3.73 16.87
N ARG A 537 -15.05 3.24 17.69
CA ARG A 537 -14.72 2.50 18.91
C ARG A 537 -13.95 1.23 18.61
N MET A 538 -14.41 0.44 17.63
CA MET A 538 -13.70 -0.78 17.24
C MET A 538 -12.31 -0.48 16.70
N VAL A 539 -12.13 0.59 15.93
CA VAL A 539 -10.81 1.03 15.44
C VAL A 539 -9.87 1.42 16.60
N LEU A 540 -10.37 2.12 17.62
CA LEU A 540 -9.58 2.46 18.81
C LEU A 540 -9.19 1.22 19.61
N ASP A 541 -10.09 0.25 19.72
CA ASP A 541 -9.92 -0.96 20.52
C ASP A 541 -9.11 -2.05 19.79
N SER A 542 -8.93 -1.95 18.47
CA SER A 542 -8.22 -2.95 17.67
C SER A 542 -6.73 -2.63 17.43
N THR A 543 -6.11 -1.76 18.23
CA THR A 543 -4.72 -1.31 18.03
C THR A 543 -3.68 -2.11 18.83
N ALA A 544 -4.12 -3.05 19.69
CA ALA A 544 -3.26 -3.78 20.63
C ALA A 544 -2.38 -2.86 21.51
N GLY A 545 -2.81 -1.63 21.77
CA GLY A 545 -2.04 -0.62 22.52
C GLY A 545 -0.85 -0.03 21.76
N THR A 546 -0.71 -0.30 20.46
CA THR A 546 0.40 0.23 19.65
C THR A 546 0.17 1.69 19.27
N GLY A 547 -1.08 2.16 19.22
CA GLY A 547 -1.41 3.53 18.82
C GLY A 547 -1.23 3.78 17.32
N ILE A 548 -1.37 2.74 16.49
CA ILE A 548 -1.42 2.82 15.03
C ILE A 548 -2.36 1.76 14.43
N MET A 549 -2.68 1.85 13.14
CA MET A 549 -3.49 0.84 12.44
C MET A 549 -2.68 -0.39 12.02
N HIS A 550 -3.31 -1.55 12.14
CA HIS A 550 -2.82 -2.83 11.64
C HIS A 550 -3.54 -3.23 10.35
N GLU A 551 -2.98 -4.19 9.62
CA GLU A 551 -3.64 -4.78 8.45
C GLU A 551 -4.87 -5.56 8.85
N SER A 552 -4.71 -6.54 9.74
CA SER A 552 -5.81 -7.31 10.31
C SER A 552 -5.68 -7.50 11.80
N VAL A 553 -6.82 -7.79 12.43
CA VAL A 553 -6.93 -8.09 13.86
C VAL A 553 -7.91 -9.25 14.02
N ASN A 554 -7.55 -10.23 14.84
CA ASN A 554 -8.47 -11.29 15.22
C ASN A 554 -9.66 -10.69 15.99
N ALA A 555 -10.87 -10.93 15.50
CA ALA A 555 -12.10 -10.37 16.06
C ALA A 555 -12.32 -10.71 17.55
N TRP A 556 -11.66 -11.75 18.05
CA TRP A 556 -11.73 -12.24 19.43
C TRP A 556 -10.44 -12.04 20.24
N ASN A 557 -9.35 -11.61 19.62
CA ASN A 557 -8.06 -11.43 20.29
C ASN A 557 -7.28 -10.26 19.68
N GLU A 558 -7.32 -9.11 20.34
CA GLU A 558 -6.63 -7.90 19.88
C GLU A 558 -5.11 -8.07 19.73
N GLN A 559 -4.49 -9.04 20.41
CA GLN A 559 -3.04 -9.27 20.37
C GLN A 559 -2.60 -10.12 19.16
N ASP A 560 -3.56 -10.62 18.37
CA ASP A 560 -3.33 -11.46 17.20
C ASP A 560 -3.67 -10.68 15.92
N TRP A 561 -2.71 -9.85 15.52
CA TRP A 561 -2.78 -8.90 14.40
C TRP A 561 -1.61 -9.07 13.43
N THR A 562 -1.72 -8.46 12.24
CA THR A 562 -0.68 -8.45 11.20
C THR A 562 -0.30 -7.03 10.78
N ARG A 563 0.95 -6.88 10.32
CA ARG A 563 1.59 -5.64 9.86
C ARG A 563 1.53 -4.49 10.86
N SER A 564 2.67 -4.16 11.42
CA SER A 564 2.84 -3.05 12.35
C SER A 564 2.96 -1.69 11.66
N TRP A 565 3.30 -1.69 10.37
CA TRP A 565 3.65 -0.52 9.59
C TRP A 565 2.94 -0.55 8.24
N PHE A 566 1.71 -0.03 8.21
CA PHE A 566 0.86 -0.07 7.03
C PHE A 566 0.27 1.31 6.71
N GLY A 567 0.86 2.03 5.76
CA GLY A 567 0.55 3.45 5.56
C GLY A 567 -0.85 3.72 5.05
N TRP A 568 -1.36 2.82 4.23
CA TRP A 568 -2.67 2.98 3.63
C TRP A 568 -3.79 3.02 4.68
N ALA A 569 -3.83 2.05 5.61
CA ALA A 569 -4.81 2.04 6.69
C ALA A 569 -4.69 3.28 7.60
N ASN A 570 -3.45 3.72 7.88
CA ASN A 570 -3.17 4.91 8.67
C ASN A 570 -3.64 6.22 8.02
N GLY A 571 -3.41 6.35 6.70
CA GLY A 571 -3.91 7.47 5.91
C GLY A 571 -5.43 7.54 5.90
N LEU A 572 -6.10 6.40 5.66
CA LEU A 572 -7.56 6.31 5.68
C LEU A 572 -8.16 6.69 7.03
N PHE A 573 -7.53 6.31 8.14
CA PHE A 573 -7.98 6.73 9.47
C PHE A 573 -7.95 8.26 9.62
N GLY A 574 -6.86 8.89 9.16
CA GLY A 574 -6.78 10.35 9.15
C GLY A 574 -7.83 11.00 8.26
N GLU A 575 -8.12 10.41 7.09
CA GLU A 575 -9.20 10.88 6.22
C GLU A 575 -10.58 10.80 6.90
N LEU A 576 -10.88 9.70 7.60
CA LEU A 576 -12.11 9.55 8.37
C LEU A 576 -12.26 10.68 9.40
N VAL A 577 -11.21 10.96 10.18
CA VAL A 577 -11.24 12.03 11.19
C VAL A 577 -11.53 13.40 10.54
N LEU A 578 -10.95 13.69 9.38
CA LEU A 578 -11.22 14.94 8.66
C LEU A 578 -12.64 14.98 8.06
N ARG A 579 -13.17 13.84 7.60
CA ARG A 579 -14.56 13.74 7.14
C ARG A 579 -15.55 13.94 8.28
N MET A 580 -15.29 13.36 9.45
CA MET A 580 -16.09 13.59 10.65
C MET A 580 -16.13 15.07 11.03
N GLU A 581 -15.00 15.78 10.96
CA GLU A 581 -14.96 17.21 11.27
C GLU A 581 -15.84 18.06 10.34
N LYS A 582 -15.92 17.66 9.06
CA LYS A 582 -16.74 18.35 8.04
C LYS A 582 -18.22 17.99 8.14
N HIS A 583 -18.56 16.83 8.69
CA HIS A 583 -19.94 16.39 8.86
C HIS A 583 -20.66 17.18 9.97
N GLU A 584 -21.90 17.59 9.72
CA GLU A 584 -22.70 18.44 10.62
C GLU A 584 -22.89 17.82 12.03
N GLY A 585 -22.94 16.49 12.13
CA GLY A 585 -22.93 15.73 13.40
C GLY A 585 -21.54 15.30 13.89
N GLY A 586 -20.57 15.12 12.98
CA GLY A 586 -19.29 14.46 13.29
C GLY A 586 -18.37 15.27 14.20
N ARG A 587 -18.52 16.60 14.27
CA ARG A 587 -17.85 17.41 15.30
C ARG A 587 -18.24 17.00 16.73
N LYS A 588 -19.48 16.56 16.95
CA LYS A 588 -19.91 16.05 18.26
C LYS A 588 -19.18 14.75 18.62
N LEU A 589 -18.95 13.89 17.64
CA LEU A 589 -18.19 12.66 17.82
C LEU A 589 -16.73 12.93 18.19
N LEU A 590 -16.09 13.93 17.58
CA LEU A 590 -14.72 14.35 17.94
C LEU A 590 -14.63 15.01 19.33
N GLN A 591 -15.73 15.59 19.81
CA GLN A 591 -15.86 16.18 21.14
C GLN A 591 -16.29 15.17 22.23
N LYS A 592 -16.52 13.91 21.86
CA LYS A 592 -16.86 12.83 22.80
C LYS A 592 -15.59 12.20 23.39
N SER A 593 -15.73 11.67 24.61
CA SER A 593 -14.72 10.82 25.24
C SER A 593 -15.04 9.35 24.97
N TYR A 594 -14.04 8.57 24.55
CA TYR A 594 -14.10 7.12 24.28
C TYR A 594 -13.30 6.32 25.32
N GLN A 595 -13.09 6.96 26.47
CA GLN A 595 -12.45 6.43 27.67
C GLN A 595 -13.33 5.38 28.35
#